data_AF-A0A7R9HHA9-F1
#
_entry.id   AF-A0A7R9HHA9-F1
#
_cell.length_a   1.000
_cell.length_b   1.000
_cell.length_c   1.000
_cell.angle_alpha   90.00
_cell.angle_beta   90.00
_cell.angle_gamma   90.00
#
_symmetry.space_group_name_H-M   'P 1'
#
loop_
_entity.id
_entity.type
_entity.pdbx_description
1 polymer ?
#
loop_
_entity_poly.entity_id
_entity_poly.type
_entity_poly.pdbx_seq_one_letter_code
_entity_poly.pdbx_strand_id
1 'polypeptide(L)'
;MLDKSEPPSIPDGYGVSIAYAYLLDIVRSIALAIEGVSPNGEEQPVVELYKGSEEDRKLHQQLINSSWCGLLAALSPLMDASTDESVLENVLKAMQSYASLCGHLDLHTPRDAFIFAICKASLPPHYALTVLNTTTQGTGST
;
A
#
# COMPACT_ATOMS: atom_id res chain seq x y z
N MET A 1 50.04 -6.30 14.26
CA MET A 1 48.95 -6.90 15.04
C MET A 1 47.69 -6.21 14.57
N LEU A 2 46.93 -6.84 13.68
CA LEU A 2 45.73 -6.25 13.08
C LEU A 2 44.66 -6.24 14.17
N ASP A 3 44.38 -5.07 14.71
CA ASP A 3 43.36 -4.85 15.73
C ASP A 3 42.02 -5.32 15.14
N LYS A 4 41.52 -6.46 15.64
CA LYS A 4 40.19 -6.96 15.31
C LYS A 4 39.20 -6.12 16.12
N SER A 5 38.97 -4.89 15.67
CA SER A 5 37.93 -4.05 16.25
C SER A 5 36.60 -4.78 16.12
N GLU A 6 35.98 -5.07 17.26
CA GLU A 6 34.69 -5.75 17.34
C GLU A 6 33.64 -4.95 16.55
N PRO A 7 32.83 -5.60 15.69
CA PRO A 7 31.86 -4.88 14.87
C PRO A 7 30.85 -4.15 15.77
N PRO A 8 30.42 -2.93 15.39
CA PRO A 8 29.46 -2.16 16.18
C PRO A 8 28.17 -2.96 16.35
N SER A 9 27.65 -3.01 17.59
CA SER A 9 26.41 -3.71 17.90
C SER A 9 25.24 -3.03 17.19
N ILE A 10 24.51 -3.79 16.36
CA ILE A 10 23.31 -3.31 15.68
C ILE A 10 22.17 -3.23 16.70
N PRO A 11 21.41 -2.11 16.77
CA PRO A 11 20.27 -2.00 17.66
C PRO A 11 19.18 -3.04 17.36
N ASP A 12 18.53 -3.54 18.40
CA ASP A 12 17.36 -4.41 18.24
C ASP A 12 16.26 -3.69 17.46
N GLY A 13 15.68 -4.38 16.46
CA GLY A 13 14.66 -3.82 15.58
C GLY A 13 15.19 -3.05 14.36
N TYR A 14 16.50 -2.82 14.23
CA TYR A 14 17.08 -2.13 13.06
C TYR A 14 16.65 -2.76 11.72
N GLY A 15 16.65 -4.10 11.63
CA GLY A 15 16.20 -4.80 10.43
C GLY A 15 14.72 -4.57 10.10
N VAL A 16 13.87 -4.50 11.13
CA VAL A 16 12.43 -4.23 10.97
C VAL A 16 12.21 -2.79 10.53
N SER A 17 12.90 -1.84 11.14
CA SER A 17 12.83 -0.41 10.78
C SER A 17 13.26 -0.16 9.34
N ILE A 18 14.31 -0.86 8.89
CA ILE A 18 14.76 -0.81 7.50
C ILE A 18 13.74 -1.44 6.55
N ALA A 19 13.22 -2.62 6.87
CA ALA A 19 12.21 -3.29 6.06
C ALA A 19 10.95 -2.42 5.89
N TYR A 20 10.51 -1.79 6.99
CA TYR A 20 9.44 -0.80 6.99
C TYR A 20 9.73 0.36 6.03
N ALA A 21 10.89 0.99 6.15
CA ALA A 21 11.29 2.10 5.28
C ALA A 21 11.29 1.69 3.80
N TYR A 22 11.85 0.52 3.48
CA TYR A 22 11.85 0.00 2.11
C TYR A 22 10.44 -0.27 1.58
N LEU A 23 9.53 -0.81 2.38
CA LEU A 23 8.15 -1.05 1.93
C LEU A 23 7.45 0.25 1.54
N LEU A 24 7.58 1.30 2.35
CA LEU A 24 7.02 2.61 2.03
C LEU A 24 7.70 3.26 0.82
N ASP A 25 9.01 3.10 0.70
CA ASP A 25 9.78 3.61 -0.45
C ASP A 25 9.40 2.90 -1.75
N ILE A 26 9.12 1.59 -1.72
CA ILE A 26 8.65 0.85 -2.90
C ILE A 26 7.30 1.41 -3.37
N VAL A 27 6.35 1.64 -2.46
CA VAL A 27 5.05 2.23 -2.82
C VAL A 27 5.23 3.61 -3.43
N ARG A 28 6.06 4.47 -2.82
CA ARG A 28 6.38 5.79 -3.36
C ARG A 28 7.08 5.70 -4.72
N SER A 29 8.00 4.76 -4.90
CA SER A 29 8.70 4.55 -6.17
C SER A 29 7.75 4.12 -7.28
N ILE A 30 6.76 3.28 -6.99
CA ILE A 30 5.75 2.86 -7.97
C ILE A 30 4.84 4.04 -8.33
N ALA A 31 4.42 4.84 -7.35
CA ALA A 31 3.64 6.05 -7.61
C ALA A 31 4.39 7.02 -8.52
N LEU A 32 5.66 7.32 -8.20
CA LEU A 32 6.51 8.18 -9.04
C LEU A 32 6.75 7.61 -10.43
N ALA A 33 6.84 6.30 -10.59
CA ALA A 33 7.02 5.66 -11.89
C ALA A 33 5.79 5.83 -12.80
N ILE A 34 4.59 5.90 -12.22
CA ILE A 34 3.32 5.95 -12.97
C ILE A 34 2.83 7.39 -13.17
N GLU A 35 2.93 8.23 -12.15
CA GLU A 35 2.48 9.64 -12.18
C GLU A 35 3.58 10.58 -12.69
N GLY A 36 4.84 10.12 -12.70
CA GLY A 36 6.00 10.93 -13.02
C GLY A 36 6.42 11.84 -11.86
N VAL A 37 7.62 12.41 -11.97
CA VAL A 37 8.06 13.48 -11.07
C VAL A 37 7.43 14.77 -11.57
N SER A 38 6.43 15.31 -10.86
CA SER A 38 5.96 16.66 -11.13
C SER A 38 7.07 17.65 -10.73
N PRO A 39 7.71 18.38 -11.66
CA PRO A 39 8.89 19.18 -11.36
C PRO A 39 8.56 20.50 -10.64
N ASN A 40 7.28 20.86 -10.50
CA ASN A 40 6.86 22.11 -9.86
C ASN A 40 5.67 21.83 -8.95
N GLY A 41 5.77 22.22 -7.68
CA GLY A 41 4.73 22.08 -6.65
C GLY A 41 3.51 22.97 -6.88
N GLU A 42 2.91 22.87 -8.06
CA GLU A 42 1.65 23.49 -8.41
C GLU A 42 0.62 22.36 -8.54
N GLU A 43 -0.36 22.35 -7.64
CA GLU A 43 -1.56 21.52 -7.75
C GLU A 43 -2.29 21.88 -9.05
N GLN A 44 -2.00 21.14 -10.12
CA GLN A 44 -2.78 21.22 -11.35
C GLN A 44 -4.09 20.44 -11.16
N PRO A 45 -5.22 20.93 -11.70
CA PRO A 45 -6.54 20.36 -11.47
C PRO A 45 -6.63 18.93 -12.03
N VAL A 46 -7.48 18.14 -11.37
CA VAL A 46 -7.58 16.66 -11.35
C VAL A 46 -8.03 16.01 -12.68
N VAL A 47 -7.67 16.55 -13.85
CA VAL A 47 -8.03 15.97 -15.15
C VAL A 47 -6.89 16.15 -16.16
N GLU A 48 -5.68 15.67 -15.86
CA GLU A 48 -4.72 15.34 -16.91
C GLU A 48 -4.83 13.84 -17.22
N LEU A 49 -5.67 13.57 -18.21
CA LEU A 49 -5.65 12.39 -19.05
C LEU A 49 -4.20 11.94 -19.27
N TYR A 50 -3.85 10.71 -18.82
CA TYR A 50 -2.53 10.11 -19.00
C TYR A 50 -1.91 10.49 -20.35
N LYS A 51 -0.92 11.39 -20.31
CA LYS A 51 -0.18 11.85 -21.49
C LYS A 51 0.91 10.85 -21.90
N GLY A 52 0.78 9.59 -21.47
CA GLY A 52 1.63 8.48 -21.85
C GLY A 52 1.07 7.80 -23.10
N SER A 53 1.94 7.15 -23.87
CA SER A 53 1.52 6.29 -24.96
C SER A 53 0.58 5.19 -24.43
N GLU A 54 -0.32 4.66 -25.27
CA GLU A 54 -1.11 3.47 -24.93
C GLU A 54 -0.23 2.29 -24.47
N GLU A 55 1.03 2.27 -24.91
CA GLU A 55 2.06 1.32 -24.47
C GLU A 55 2.47 1.55 -23.01
N ASP A 56 2.69 2.80 -22.59
CA ASP A 56 3.06 3.16 -21.22
C ASP A 56 1.94 2.79 -20.24
N ARG A 57 0.68 3.04 -20.63
CA ARG A 57 -0.49 2.64 -19.82
C ARG A 57 -0.52 1.13 -19.57
N LYS A 58 -0.22 0.32 -20.59
CA LYS A 58 -0.16 -1.15 -20.45
C LYS A 58 1.00 -1.58 -19.54
N LEU A 59 2.16 -0.93 -19.67
CA LEU A 59 3.32 -1.20 -18.81
C LEU A 59 3.01 -0.86 -17.34
N HIS A 60 2.40 0.29 -17.08
CA HIS A 60 1.95 0.68 -15.74
C HIS A 60 0.94 -0.31 -15.16
N GLN A 61 -0.02 -0.77 -15.97
CA GLN A 61 -0.97 -1.81 -15.54
C GLN A 61 -0.27 -3.14 -15.21
N GLN A 62 0.72 -3.56 -15.98
CA GLN A 62 1.51 -4.76 -15.70
C GLN A 62 2.37 -4.61 -14.44
N LEU A 63 2.94 -3.43 -14.20
CA LEU A 63 3.69 -3.11 -12.99
C LEU A 63 2.81 -3.27 -11.74
N ILE A 64 1.59 -2.73 -11.77
CA ILE A 64 0.65 -2.90 -10.65
C ILE A 64 0.25 -4.36 -10.50
N ASN A 65 -0.17 -5.03 -11.58
CA ASN A 65 -0.63 -6.42 -11.55
C ASN A 65 0.42 -7.42 -11.02
N SER A 66 1.70 -7.14 -11.20
CA SER A 66 2.80 -7.99 -10.71
C SER A 66 3.22 -7.69 -9.27
N SER A 67 2.90 -6.52 -8.72
CA SER A 67 3.40 -6.06 -7.42
C SER A 67 2.35 -6.01 -6.31
N TRP A 68 1.06 -5.80 -6.65
CA TRP A 68 0.02 -5.46 -5.67
C TRP A 68 -0.18 -6.52 -4.58
N CYS A 69 -0.11 -7.81 -4.93
CA CYS A 69 -0.35 -8.89 -3.98
C CYS A 69 0.79 -9.00 -2.95
N GLY A 70 2.04 -8.83 -3.38
CA GLY A 70 3.21 -8.83 -2.50
C GLY A 70 3.20 -7.64 -1.55
N LEU A 71 2.86 -6.46 -2.07
CA LEU A 71 2.72 -5.24 -1.25
C LEU A 71 1.60 -5.38 -0.23
N LEU A 72 0.42 -5.83 -0.64
CA LEU A 72 -0.71 -6.03 0.26
C LEU A 72 -0.40 -7.04 1.37
N ALA A 73 0.26 -8.15 1.02
CA ALA A 73 0.67 -9.19 1.96
C ALA A 73 1.72 -8.69 2.97
N ALA A 74 2.56 -7.71 2.60
CA ALA A 74 3.55 -7.13 3.50
C ALA A 74 2.97 -5.99 4.35
N LEU A 75 2.12 -5.14 3.78
CA LEU A 75 1.53 -3.97 4.47
C LEU A 75 0.40 -4.37 5.43
N SER A 76 -0.37 -5.43 5.14
CA SER A 76 -1.48 -5.83 6.02
C SER A 76 -1.02 -6.27 7.42
N PRO A 77 -0.01 -7.17 7.57
CA PRO A 77 0.50 -7.52 8.89
C PRO A 77 1.16 -6.35 9.61
N LEU A 78 1.81 -5.46 8.86
CA LEU A 78 2.44 -4.27 9.41
C LEU A 78 1.39 -3.32 9.99
N MET A 79 0.28 -3.12 9.30
CA MET A 79 -0.88 -2.36 9.78
C MET A 79 -1.50 -3.02 11.03
N ASP A 80 -1.70 -4.34 11.01
CA ASP A 80 -2.29 -5.08 12.15
C ASP A 80 -1.36 -5.10 13.39
N ALA A 81 -0.04 -5.07 13.20
CA ALA A 81 0.95 -5.14 14.27
C ALA A 81 1.40 -3.76 14.82
N SER A 82 1.09 -2.67 14.11
CA SER A 82 1.52 -1.33 14.50
C SER A 82 0.77 -0.87 15.76
N THR A 83 1.51 -0.67 16.85
CA THR A 83 0.99 -0.04 18.09
C THR A 83 1.24 1.46 18.13
N ASP A 84 2.10 1.96 17.25
CA ASP A 84 2.44 3.36 17.14
C ASP A 84 1.55 4.04 16.09
N GLU A 85 0.90 5.14 16.50
CA GLU A 85 -0.05 5.87 15.66
C GLU A 85 0.63 6.46 14.42
N SER A 86 1.88 6.92 14.53
CA SER A 86 2.61 7.52 13.40
C SER A 86 3.02 6.47 12.36
N VAL A 87 3.41 5.27 12.80
CA VAL A 87 3.73 4.15 11.90
C VAL A 87 2.46 3.71 11.16
N LEU A 88 1.35 3.54 11.89
CA LEU A 88 0.07 3.17 11.32
C LEU A 88 -0.40 4.20 10.27
N GLU A 89 -0.34 5.49 10.58
CA GLU A 89 -0.72 6.57 9.67
C GLU A 89 0.11 6.54 8.37
N ASN A 90 1.41 6.32 8.46
CA ASN A 90 2.29 6.24 7.29
C ASN A 90 1.98 5.01 6.40
N VAL A 91 1.68 3.86 7.00
CA VAL A 91 1.25 2.66 6.27
C VAL A 91 -0.08 2.90 5.57
N LEU A 92 -1.05 3.50 6.28
CA LEU A 92 -2.36 3.84 5.71
C LEU A 92 -2.24 4.82 4.54
N LYS A 93 -1.41 5.86 4.67
CA LYS A 93 -1.12 6.81 3.57
C LYS A 93 -0.51 6.10 2.35
N ALA A 94 0.41 5.16 2.58
CA ALA A 94 0.99 4.37 1.49
C ALA A 94 -0.08 3.49 0.80
N MET A 95 -0.91 2.77 1.57
CA MET A 95 -1.99 1.95 1.03
C MET A 95 -3.04 2.80 0.27
N GLN A 96 -3.39 3.96 0.79
CA GLN A 96 -4.31 4.91 0.15
C GLN A 96 -3.74 5.45 -1.16
N SER A 97 -2.46 5.86 -1.17
CA SER A 97 -1.77 6.32 -2.38
C SER A 97 -1.77 5.22 -3.46
N TYR A 98 -1.46 3.97 -3.09
CA TYR A 98 -1.51 2.84 -4.02
C TYR A 98 -2.93 2.56 -4.54
N ALA A 99 -3.95 2.67 -3.68
CA ALA A 99 -5.35 2.51 -4.10
C ALA A 99 -5.81 3.62 -5.07
N SER A 100 -5.39 4.87 -4.84
CA SER A 100 -5.64 6.00 -5.74
C SER A 100 -5.01 5.76 -7.11
N LEU A 101 -3.77 5.27 -7.13
CA LEU A 101 -3.05 4.93 -8.36
C LEU A 101 -3.73 3.84 -9.18
N CYS A 102 -4.23 2.80 -8.51
CA CYS A 102 -5.04 1.76 -9.14
C CYS A 102 -6.34 2.33 -9.72
N GLY A 103 -6.92 3.33 -9.07
CA GLY A 103 -8.11 4.05 -9.54
C GLY A 103 -7.87 4.79 -10.86
N HIS A 104 -6.74 5.47 -10.99
CA HIS A 104 -6.40 6.16 -12.23
C HIS A 104 -6.18 5.18 -13.42
N LEU A 105 -5.62 4.00 -13.17
CA LEU A 105 -5.38 2.97 -14.20
C LEU A 105 -6.59 2.06 -14.48
N ASP A 106 -7.77 2.35 -13.90
CA ASP A 106 -8.99 1.55 -13.95
C ASP A 106 -8.82 0.09 -13.48
N LEU A 107 -7.91 -0.14 -12.52
CA LEU A 107 -7.65 -1.46 -11.94
C LEU A 107 -8.46 -1.68 -10.67
N HIS A 108 -9.69 -2.17 -10.83
CA HIS A 108 -10.61 -2.37 -9.71
C HIS A 108 -10.16 -3.47 -8.73
N THR A 109 -9.65 -4.61 -9.23
CA THR A 109 -9.22 -5.73 -8.38
C THR A 109 -8.20 -5.35 -7.31
N PRO A 110 -7.03 -4.74 -7.64
CA PRO A 110 -6.08 -4.32 -6.61
C PRO A 110 -6.64 -3.19 -5.75
N ARG A 111 -7.33 -2.20 -6.33
CA ARG A 111 -7.95 -1.09 -5.58
C ARG A 111 -8.86 -1.60 -4.47
N ASP A 112 -9.78 -2.49 -4.83
CA ASP A 112 -10.80 -2.99 -3.90
C ASP A 112 -10.17 -3.90 -2.83
N ALA A 113 -9.09 -4.62 -3.15
CA ALA A 113 -8.33 -5.41 -2.18
C ALA A 113 -7.62 -4.54 -1.13
N PHE A 114 -7.01 -3.42 -1.53
CA PHE A 114 -6.41 -2.46 -0.61
C PHE A 114 -7.46 -1.77 0.26
N ILE A 115 -8.57 -1.33 -0.32
CA ILE A 115 -9.70 -0.75 0.43
C ILE A 115 -10.24 -1.77 1.44
N PHE A 116 -10.44 -3.01 1.02
CA PHE A 116 -10.91 -4.09 1.90
C PHE A 116 -9.97 -4.30 3.09
N ALA A 117 -8.65 -4.30 2.87
CA ALA A 117 -7.68 -4.44 3.96
C ALA A 117 -7.74 -3.27 4.95
N ILE A 118 -7.82 -2.03 4.46
CA ILE A 118 -7.96 -0.83 5.31
C ILE A 118 -9.26 -0.90 6.12
N CYS A 119 -10.38 -1.22 5.48
CA CYS A 119 -11.67 -1.37 6.13
C CYS A 119 -11.63 -2.47 7.19
N LYS A 120 -11.01 -3.62 6.89
CA LYS A 120 -10.86 -4.73 7.84
C LYS A 120 -10.09 -4.30 9.08
N ALA A 121 -8.99 -3.56 8.92
CA ALA A 121 -8.17 -3.07 10.03
C ALA A 121 -8.89 -1.97 10.85
N SER A 122 -9.80 -1.23 10.24
CA SER A 122 -10.57 -0.17 10.91
C SER A 122 -11.70 -0.71 11.81
N LEU A 123 -12.06 -1.98 11.66
CA LEU A 123 -13.12 -2.61 12.45
C LEU A 123 -12.53 -3.19 13.73
N PRO A 124 -13.16 -3.00 14.91
CA PRO A 124 -12.73 -3.67 16.13
C PRO A 124 -12.64 -5.20 15.93
N PRO A 125 -11.71 -5.88 16.62
CA PRO A 125 -11.64 -7.34 16.59
C PRO A 125 -13.02 -7.91 16.95
N HIS A 126 -13.54 -8.81 16.10
CA HIS A 126 -14.88 -9.42 16.13
C HIS A 126 -16.07 -8.59 15.59
N TYR A 127 -15.89 -7.32 15.24
CA TYR A 127 -16.96 -6.49 14.67
C TYR A 127 -17.24 -6.85 13.20
N ALA A 128 -16.20 -7.14 12.41
CA ALA A 128 -16.31 -7.55 11.01
C ALA A 128 -17.16 -8.81 10.81
N LEU A 129 -16.99 -9.83 11.65
CA LEU A 129 -17.73 -11.09 11.54
C LEU A 129 -19.23 -10.94 11.88
N THR A 130 -19.57 -10.04 12.81
CA THR A 130 -20.96 -9.87 13.27
C THR A 130 -21.78 -9.03 12.31
N VAL A 131 -21.17 -8.05 11.63
CA VAL A 131 -21.90 -7.10 10.77
C VAL A 131 -21.76 -7.41 9.27
N LEU A 132 -20.64 -7.96 8.81
CA LEU A 132 -20.45 -8.25 7.38
C LEU A 132 -20.97 -9.65 6.99
N ASN A 133 -21.03 -10.59 7.93
CA ASN A 133 -21.53 -11.95 7.67
C ASN A 133 -23.06 -12.07 7.81
N THR A 134 -23.76 -11.01 8.22
CA THR A 134 -25.23 -10.97 8.24
C THR A 134 -25.81 -10.67 6.86
N THR A 135 -25.05 -10.03 5.96
CA THR A 135 -25.48 -9.77 4.57
C THR A 135 -25.44 -11.03 3.71
N THR A 136 -24.56 -11.99 4.00
CA THR A 136 -24.47 -13.27 3.26
C THR A 136 -25.56 -14.28 3.63
N GLN A 137 -26.29 -14.07 4.74
CA GLN A 137 -27.45 -14.90 5.13
C GLN A 137 -28.81 -14.31 4.72
N GLY A 138 -28.84 -13.23 3.93
CA GLY A 138 -30.07 -12.50 3.59
C GLY A 138 -30.78 -12.90 2.29
N THR A 139 -30.28 -13.85 1.51
CA THR A 139 -30.92 -14.29 0.25
C THR A 139 -31.01 -15.81 0.16
N GLY A 140 -31.99 -16.40 0.85
CA GLY A 140 -32.23 -17.84 0.75
C GLY A 140 -33.39 -18.36 1.61
N SER A 141 -34.62 -17.94 1.32
CA SER A 141 -35.88 -18.70 1.51
C SER A 141 -37.02 -17.76 1.09
N THR A 142 -37.68 -17.97 -0.05
CA THR A 142 -38.93 -18.76 -0.23
C THR A 142 -39.93 -18.56 0.90
#